data_AF-A0A7R9QTI8-F1
#
_entry.id   AF-A0A7R9QTI8-F1
#
_cell.length_a   1.000
_cell.length_b   1.000
_cell.length_c   1.000
_cell.angle_alpha   90.00
_cell.angle_beta   90.00
_cell.angle_gamma   90.00
#
_symmetry.space_group_name_H-M   'P 1'
#
loop_
_entity.id
_entity.type
_entity.pdbx_description
1 polymer ?
#
loop_
_entity_poly.entity_id
_entity_poly.type
_entity_poly.pdbx_seq_one_letter_code
_entity_poly.pdbx_strand_id
1 'polypeptide(L)'
;FSVRRQLNSEKLLHRDLSKGKEYYQIQVVNGVDNEPYPIDFMYVTDNCEASQINIDRTITSLQSCQCEDDCTSQKCVCGAISFRCWYDKEGKLLPEFNLMDAPMIFECNRACSCWKTCNNRVVQYGVRSRLQVFRTNGKGWGVRALRDIPKGTFVCEYVGEIISDSEADRREDDSYLFDLDNKDGETYCLDARFYGNICRFINHLCNPNLTPVKVFVDHQDLSFPRIALFSSRDIRAYEELGFDYGEKFWVIKYKTFTCSCGAHDCKYNKESIHTTIENYYKRLRDEQLSISSPIDPLYNE
;
A
#
# COMPACT_ATOMS: atom_id res chain seq x y z
N PHE A 1 31.75 -20.31 -31.43
CA PHE A 1 31.49 -18.90 -31.09
C PHE A 1 30.85 -18.85 -29.71
N SER A 2 31.64 -18.60 -28.66
CA SER A 2 31.14 -18.48 -27.30
C SER A 2 30.45 -17.13 -27.12
N VAL A 3 29.13 -17.14 -26.91
CA VAL A 3 28.41 -15.93 -26.48
C VAL A 3 28.78 -15.69 -25.03
N ARG A 4 29.81 -14.86 -24.78
CA ARG A 4 30.01 -14.23 -23.48
C ARG A 4 28.80 -13.34 -23.24
N ARG A 5 27.86 -13.78 -22.40
CA ARG A 5 26.91 -12.86 -21.74
C ARG A 5 27.78 -11.86 -20.98
N GLN A 6 27.89 -10.63 -21.49
CA GLN A 6 28.30 -9.51 -20.65
C GLN A 6 27.23 -9.41 -19.56
N LEU A 7 27.54 -9.95 -18.38
CA LEU A 7 26.85 -9.56 -17.16
C LEU A 7 27.15 -8.08 -17.02
N ASN A 8 26.20 -7.22 -17.39
CA ASN A 8 26.28 -5.81 -17.04
C ASN A 8 26.43 -5.76 -15.51
N SER A 9 27.59 -5.31 -15.03
CA SER A 9 27.80 -5.09 -13.61
C SER A 9 26.76 -4.08 -13.14
N GLU A 10 26.02 -4.41 -12.08
CA GLU A 10 25.02 -3.52 -11.50
C GLU A 10 25.64 -2.16 -11.16
N LYS A 11 25.08 -1.08 -11.72
CA LYS A 11 25.57 0.29 -11.55
C LYS A 11 24.73 0.99 -10.49
N LEU A 12 25.39 1.68 -9.55
CA LEU A 12 24.73 2.62 -8.65
C LEU A 12 24.43 3.92 -9.41
N LEU A 13 23.15 4.23 -9.61
CA LEU A 13 22.72 5.44 -10.30
C LEU A 13 22.46 6.61 -9.35
N HIS A 14 21.95 6.32 -8.14
CA HIS A 14 21.69 7.34 -7.12
C HIS A 14 21.93 6.77 -5.71
N ARG A 15 22.57 7.56 -4.84
CA ARG A 15 22.94 7.13 -3.47
C ARG A 15 21.76 7.05 -2.52
N ASP A 16 20.82 7.97 -2.65
CA ASP A 16 19.63 8.03 -1.80
C ASP A 16 18.49 8.80 -2.47
N LEU A 17 17.53 8.09 -3.07
CA LEU A 17 16.37 8.67 -3.76
C LEU A 17 15.54 9.60 -2.85
N SER A 18 15.50 9.31 -1.54
CA SER A 18 14.78 10.14 -0.56
C SER A 18 15.50 11.44 -0.20
N LYS A 19 16.79 11.56 -0.53
CA LYS A 19 17.67 12.69 -0.16
C LYS A 19 17.69 12.96 1.36
N GLY A 20 17.76 11.90 2.16
CA GLY A 20 17.86 11.94 3.62
C GLY A 20 16.53 12.12 4.34
N LYS A 21 15.39 12.02 3.63
CA LYS A 21 14.06 12.12 4.23
C LYS A 21 13.64 10.84 4.96
N GLU A 22 14.16 9.69 4.56
CA GLU A 22 13.88 8.39 5.18
C GLU A 22 15.00 7.98 6.14
N TYR A 23 14.70 7.08 7.08
CA TYR A 23 15.67 6.66 8.10
C TYR A 23 16.91 5.98 7.52
N TYR A 24 16.73 5.17 6.46
CA TYR A 24 17.82 4.56 5.71
C TYR A 24 17.82 5.08 4.28
N GLN A 25 19.02 5.26 3.71
CA GLN A 25 19.19 5.62 2.31
C GLN A 25 18.49 4.63 1.38
N ILE A 26 17.82 5.14 0.35
CA ILE A 26 17.17 4.33 -0.69
C ILE A 26 18.01 4.43 -1.96
N GLN A 27 18.90 3.47 -2.16
CA GLN A 27 19.75 3.44 -3.35
C GLN A 27 18.93 3.11 -4.60
N VAL A 28 19.38 3.65 -5.74
CA VAL A 28 18.85 3.28 -7.07
C VAL A 28 19.95 2.62 -7.89
N VAL A 29 19.71 1.39 -8.34
CA VAL A 29 20.69 0.58 -9.08
C VAL A 29 20.13 0.05 -10.40
N ASN A 30 20.98 -0.05 -11.42
CA ASN A 30 20.61 -0.61 -12.72
C ASN A 30 21.68 -1.57 -13.24
N GLY A 31 21.31 -2.83 -13.41
CA GLY A 31 22.14 -3.87 -14.03
C GLY A 31 21.53 -4.46 -15.30
N VAL A 32 20.44 -3.88 -15.84
CA VAL A 32 19.66 -4.46 -16.94
C VAL A 32 19.90 -3.69 -18.24
N ASP A 33 19.70 -2.37 -18.21
CA ASP A 33 19.76 -1.50 -19.39
C ASP A 33 20.52 -0.19 -19.08
N ASN A 34 20.44 0.79 -19.99
CA ASN A 34 21.04 2.11 -19.81
C ASN A 34 20.03 3.17 -19.33
N GLU A 35 18.86 2.75 -18.84
CA GLU A 35 17.84 3.68 -18.35
C GLU A 35 18.38 4.48 -17.14
N PRO A 36 18.32 5.82 -17.18
CA PRO A 36 18.69 6.64 -16.04
C PRO A 36 17.69 6.47 -14.89
N TYR A 37 18.09 6.81 -13.67
CA TYR A 37 17.16 6.78 -12.54
C TYR A 37 16.02 7.81 -12.75
N PRO A 38 14.81 7.53 -12.25
CA PRO A 38 13.65 8.38 -12.47
C PRO A 38 13.80 9.74 -11.76
N ILE A 39 13.54 10.82 -12.50
CA ILE A 39 13.63 12.22 -12.02
C ILE A 39 12.34 13.02 -12.29
N ASP A 40 11.33 12.41 -12.88
CA ASP A 40 10.07 13.00 -13.31
C ASP A 40 8.99 12.97 -12.22
N PHE A 41 9.41 12.93 -10.94
CA PHE A 41 8.55 12.98 -9.77
C PHE A 41 9.30 13.61 -8.57
N MET A 42 8.56 14.01 -7.56
CA MET A 42 9.07 14.54 -6.29
C MET A 42 8.91 13.51 -5.17
N TYR A 43 10.03 13.16 -4.52
CA TYR A 43 10.00 12.29 -3.34
C TYR A 43 9.41 13.02 -2.13
N VAL A 44 8.31 12.54 -1.59
CA VAL A 44 7.66 13.01 -0.35
C VAL A 44 7.50 11.85 0.63
N THR A 45 7.42 12.13 1.93
CA THR A 45 7.29 11.11 3.00
C THR A 45 5.88 11.02 3.57
N ASP A 46 5.04 11.99 3.25
CA ASP A 46 3.68 12.13 3.75
C ASP A 46 2.80 12.56 2.58
N ASN A 47 1.51 12.21 2.66
CA ASN A 47 0.54 12.56 1.63
C ASN A 47 0.45 14.09 1.47
N CYS A 48 0.25 14.55 0.25
CA CYS A 48 0.10 15.97 -0.06
C CYS A 48 -1.24 16.25 -0.74
N GLU A 49 -1.67 17.51 -0.67
CA GLU A 49 -2.97 17.96 -1.16
C GLU A 49 -2.72 19.04 -2.22
N ALA A 50 -3.19 18.85 -3.46
CA ALA A 50 -3.08 19.87 -4.51
C ALA A 50 -4.32 20.78 -4.60
N SER A 51 -5.45 20.31 -4.06
CA SER A 51 -6.70 21.04 -3.90
C SER A 51 -7.09 21.07 -2.42
N GLN A 52 -8.05 21.93 -2.06
CA GLN A 52 -8.55 21.98 -0.68
C GLN A 52 -9.33 20.70 -0.37
N ILE A 53 -8.72 19.81 0.42
CA ILE A 53 -9.37 18.64 0.97
C ILE A 53 -9.59 18.89 2.46
N ASN A 54 -10.84 18.80 2.90
CA ASN A 54 -11.19 19.08 4.28
C ASN A 54 -11.04 17.82 5.14
N ILE A 55 -9.80 17.50 5.51
CA ILE A 55 -9.53 16.40 6.45
C ILE A 55 -9.78 16.89 7.89
N ASP A 56 -10.63 16.21 8.65
CA ASP A 56 -10.84 16.57 10.06
C ASP A 56 -9.61 16.26 10.92
N ARG A 57 -8.80 17.29 11.18
CA ARG A 57 -7.59 17.24 12.02
C ARG A 57 -7.83 17.79 13.43
N THR A 58 -9.08 18.02 13.81
CA THR A 58 -9.44 18.63 15.09
C THR A 58 -9.02 17.72 16.24
N ILE A 59 -8.27 18.23 17.21
CA ILE A 59 -7.76 17.39 18.31
C ILE A 59 -8.89 16.77 19.14
N THR A 60 -10.05 17.42 19.23
CA THR A 60 -11.21 16.96 20.00
C THR A 60 -12.02 15.86 19.31
N SER A 61 -11.82 15.62 18.01
CA SER A 61 -12.43 14.47 17.32
C SER A 61 -11.60 13.19 17.45
N LEU A 62 -10.33 13.31 17.89
CA LEU A 62 -9.47 12.16 18.13
C LEU A 62 -9.92 11.36 19.35
N GLN A 63 -10.33 10.11 19.12
CA GLN A 63 -10.35 9.11 20.17
C GLN A 63 -8.93 8.84 20.65
N SER A 64 -8.71 8.94 21.95
CA SER A 64 -7.39 8.88 22.56
C SER A 64 -7.40 8.06 23.85
N CYS A 65 -6.28 7.41 24.16
CA CYS A 65 -6.14 6.64 25.38
C CYS A 65 -5.55 7.48 26.53
N GLN A 66 -5.87 7.08 27.76
CA GLN A 66 -5.28 7.60 29.00
C GLN A 66 -4.35 6.54 29.64
N CYS A 67 -3.71 5.72 28.79
CA CYS A 67 -2.84 4.64 29.24
C CYS A 67 -1.57 5.19 29.89
N GLU A 68 -1.18 4.59 31.01
CA GLU A 68 0.11 4.79 31.68
C GLU A 68 1.09 3.61 31.44
N ASP A 69 0.65 2.62 30.66
CA ASP A 69 1.42 1.46 30.23
C ASP A 69 1.89 1.60 28.76
N ASP A 70 2.39 0.51 28.17
CA ASP A 70 2.83 0.44 26.79
C ASP A 70 1.68 0.26 25.77
N CYS A 71 0.42 0.43 26.18
CA CYS A 71 -0.77 0.29 25.34
C CYS A 71 -1.01 -1.13 24.77
N THR A 72 -0.43 -2.17 25.38
CA THR A 72 -0.72 -3.57 25.03
C THR A 72 -1.95 -4.13 25.75
N SER A 73 -2.39 -3.46 26.81
CA SER A 73 -3.60 -3.79 27.57
C SER A 73 -4.88 -3.64 26.74
N GLN A 74 -5.84 -4.53 26.99
CA GLN A 74 -7.20 -4.46 26.42
C GLN A 74 -7.97 -3.19 26.84
N LYS A 75 -7.47 -2.44 27.83
CA LYS A 75 -8.04 -1.16 28.26
C LYS A 75 -7.66 0.01 27.35
N CYS A 76 -6.69 -0.17 26.45
CA CYS A 76 -6.28 0.89 25.54
C CYS A 76 -7.39 1.18 24.53
N VAL A 77 -7.99 2.37 24.60
CA VAL A 77 -9.05 2.81 23.69
C VAL A 77 -8.62 2.70 22.22
N CYS A 78 -7.39 3.10 21.90
CA CYS A 78 -6.84 3.04 20.54
C CYS A 78 -6.75 1.59 20.03
N GLY A 79 -6.31 0.66 20.89
CA GLY A 79 -6.33 -0.77 20.56
C GLY A 79 -7.75 -1.30 20.42
N ALA A 80 -8.66 -0.94 21.33
CA ALA A 80 -10.03 -1.43 21.34
C ALA A 80 -10.83 -1.05 20.08
N ILE A 81 -10.64 0.15 19.53
CA ILE A 81 -11.29 0.55 18.26
C ILE A 81 -10.71 -0.15 17.03
N SER A 82 -9.53 -0.76 17.17
CA SER A 82 -8.97 -1.73 16.22
C SER A 82 -9.30 -3.18 16.60
N PHE A 83 -10.29 -3.42 17.46
CA PHE A 83 -10.55 -4.68 18.20
C PHE A 83 -9.51 -5.03 19.26
N ARG A 84 -8.22 -4.85 18.97
CA ARG A 84 -7.10 -4.94 19.92
C ARG A 84 -5.87 -4.22 19.34
N CYS A 85 -4.84 -4.02 20.17
CA CYS A 85 -3.51 -3.71 19.64
C CYS A 85 -3.00 -4.92 18.83
N TRP A 86 -2.73 -4.70 17.55
CA TRP A 86 -2.28 -5.73 16.60
C TRP A 86 -0.78 -5.83 16.47
N TYR A 87 -0.02 -5.01 17.20
CA TYR A 87 1.43 -5.05 17.18
C TYR A 87 1.98 -5.90 18.34
N ASP A 88 2.97 -6.75 18.05
CA ASP A 88 3.83 -7.35 19.06
C ASP A 88 4.86 -6.32 19.57
N LYS A 89 5.71 -6.73 20.51
CA LYS A 89 6.73 -5.86 21.13
C LYS A 89 7.85 -5.44 20.17
N GLU A 90 7.95 -6.09 19.01
CA GLU A 90 8.86 -5.75 17.92
C GLU A 90 8.19 -4.85 16.86
N GLY A 91 6.91 -4.50 17.04
CA GLY A 91 6.13 -3.69 16.10
C GLY A 91 5.62 -4.46 14.89
N LYS A 92 5.59 -5.80 14.93
CA LYS A 92 5.04 -6.63 13.84
C LYS A 92 3.59 -6.96 14.11
N LEU A 93 2.82 -7.18 13.05
CA LEU A 93 1.46 -7.71 13.16
C LEU A 93 1.45 -9.07 13.85
N LEU A 94 0.53 -9.24 14.78
CA LEU A 94 0.28 -10.52 15.46
C LEU A 94 -0.09 -11.61 14.44
N PRO A 95 0.25 -12.90 14.71
CA PRO A 95 -0.08 -14.01 13.82
C PRO A 95 -1.56 -14.15 13.48
N GLU A 96 -2.44 -13.73 14.39
CA GLU A 96 -3.90 -13.78 14.25
C GLU A 96 -4.47 -12.63 13.39
N PHE A 97 -3.64 -11.65 12.98
CA PHE A 97 -4.10 -10.58 12.11
C PHE A 97 -4.50 -11.14 10.75
N ASN A 98 -5.76 -10.97 10.38
CA ASN A 98 -6.28 -11.46 9.11
C ASN A 98 -5.90 -10.51 7.97
N LEU A 99 -4.81 -10.79 7.27
CA LEU A 99 -4.37 -9.99 6.12
C LEU A 99 -5.33 -10.06 4.91
N MET A 100 -6.20 -11.08 4.84
CA MET A 100 -7.18 -11.19 3.74
C MET A 100 -8.40 -10.29 3.96
N ASP A 101 -8.70 -9.99 5.22
CA ASP A 101 -9.79 -9.10 5.65
C ASP A 101 -9.26 -8.22 6.78
N ALA A 102 -8.35 -7.32 6.40
CA ALA A 102 -7.55 -6.54 7.33
C ALA A 102 -8.42 -5.50 8.06
N PRO A 103 -8.53 -5.56 9.40
CA PRO A 103 -9.20 -4.51 10.15
C PRO A 103 -8.41 -3.19 10.07
N MET A 104 -9.11 -2.08 10.26
CA MET A 104 -8.48 -0.77 10.37
C MET A 104 -7.65 -0.67 11.65
N ILE A 105 -6.44 -0.13 11.55
CA ILE A 105 -5.56 0.10 12.71
C ILE A 105 -5.61 1.58 13.11
N PHE A 106 -5.87 1.85 14.38
CA PHE A 106 -5.82 3.18 14.97
C PHE A 106 -4.63 3.25 15.91
N GLU A 107 -3.54 3.86 15.45
CA GLU A 107 -2.37 4.06 16.29
C GLU A 107 -2.65 5.10 17.37
N CYS A 108 -1.87 5.04 18.45
CA CYS A 108 -1.88 6.11 19.43
C CYS A 108 -1.42 7.41 18.78
N ASN A 109 -2.09 8.50 19.15
CA ASN A 109 -1.98 9.80 18.50
C ASN A 109 -1.50 10.88 19.48
N ARG A 110 -1.50 12.14 19.05
CA ARG A 110 -1.03 13.28 19.85
C ARG A 110 -1.94 13.66 21.03
N ALA A 111 -3.19 13.19 21.05
CA ALA A 111 -4.13 13.41 22.15
C ALA A 111 -4.05 12.31 23.22
N CYS A 112 -3.31 11.23 22.97
CA CYS A 112 -3.11 10.15 23.95
C CYS A 112 -2.11 10.55 25.04
N SER A 113 -2.34 10.09 26.28
CA SER A 113 -1.44 10.34 27.42
C SER A 113 -0.25 9.38 27.49
N CYS A 114 -0.25 8.30 26.69
CA CYS A 114 0.83 7.33 26.65
C CYS A 114 2.12 7.93 26.07
N TRP A 115 3.26 7.33 26.40
CA TRP A 115 4.55 7.77 25.85
C TRP A 115 4.62 7.58 24.34
N LYS A 116 5.49 8.35 23.69
CA LYS A 116 5.80 8.17 22.26
C LYS A 116 6.32 6.75 21.98
N THR A 117 6.97 6.10 22.93
CA THR A 117 7.51 4.74 22.78
C THR A 117 6.50 3.62 23.09
N CYS A 118 5.20 3.93 23.22
CA CYS A 118 4.20 2.86 23.42
C CYS A 118 4.13 1.93 22.21
N ASN A 119 3.59 0.72 22.41
CA ASN A 119 3.61 -0.33 21.41
C ASN A 119 2.67 -0.07 20.22
N ASN A 120 1.67 0.80 20.40
CA ASN A 120 0.68 1.12 19.37
C ASN A 120 1.11 2.31 18.48
N ARG A 121 2.39 2.33 18.09
CA ARG A 121 3.00 3.37 17.23
C ARG A 121 4.09 2.71 16.37
N VAL A 122 3.74 2.33 15.14
CA VAL A 122 4.63 1.61 14.20
C VAL A 122 4.74 2.37 12.88
N VAL A 123 3.63 2.58 12.20
CA VAL A 123 3.56 3.25 10.88
C VAL A 123 4.02 4.70 10.98
N GLN A 124 3.64 5.40 12.05
CA GLN A 124 4.04 6.79 12.27
C GLN A 124 5.55 7.01 12.42
N TYR A 125 6.34 5.94 12.56
CA TYR A 125 7.80 6.01 12.62
C TYR A 125 8.51 5.91 11.27
N GLY A 126 7.75 5.83 10.18
CA GLY A 126 8.27 5.81 8.82
C GLY A 126 9.03 4.54 8.47
N VAL A 127 9.65 4.53 7.29
CA VAL A 127 10.31 3.33 6.73
C VAL A 127 11.51 2.92 7.57
N ARG A 128 11.49 1.69 8.09
CA ARG A 128 12.61 1.08 8.85
C ARG A 128 13.27 -0.11 8.16
N SER A 129 12.66 -0.62 7.09
CA SER A 129 13.26 -1.69 6.28
C SER A 129 14.37 -1.13 5.38
N ARG A 130 15.42 -1.92 5.13
CA ARG A 130 16.47 -1.54 4.17
C ARG A 130 16.02 -1.92 2.77
N LEU A 131 15.62 -0.94 1.98
CA LEU A 131 15.04 -1.11 0.66
C LEU A 131 15.96 -0.54 -0.42
N GLN A 132 15.81 -1.03 -1.65
CA GLN A 132 16.54 -0.54 -2.82
C GLN A 132 15.64 -0.55 -4.04
N VAL A 133 15.67 0.56 -4.79
CA VAL A 133 15.04 0.63 -6.11
C VAL A 133 16.01 0.02 -7.12
N PHE A 134 15.54 -0.94 -7.91
CA PHE A 134 16.36 -1.62 -8.89
C PHE A 134 15.65 -1.75 -10.24
N ARG A 135 16.41 -1.79 -11.33
CA ARG A 135 15.85 -2.07 -12.65
C ARG A 135 15.52 -3.55 -12.79
N THR A 136 14.26 -3.88 -13.04
CA THR A 136 13.78 -5.25 -13.26
C THR A 136 13.95 -5.68 -14.72
N ASN A 137 13.83 -6.98 -14.98
CA ASN A 137 13.75 -7.50 -16.34
C ASN A 137 12.29 -7.51 -16.82
N GLY A 138 11.86 -6.42 -17.47
CA GLY A 138 10.57 -6.36 -18.18
C GLY A 138 9.40 -5.67 -17.44
N LYS A 139 9.57 -5.24 -16.18
CA LYS A 139 8.56 -4.46 -15.43
C LYS A 139 8.99 -3.01 -15.15
N GLY A 140 10.11 -2.57 -15.72
CA GLY A 140 10.68 -1.26 -15.43
C GLY A 140 11.39 -1.24 -14.08
N TRP A 141 11.14 -0.20 -13.27
CA TRP A 141 11.70 -0.09 -11.92
C TRP A 141 10.93 -0.96 -10.93
N GLY A 142 11.62 -1.49 -9.92
CA GLY A 142 11.06 -2.31 -8.86
C GLY A 142 11.71 -1.99 -7.52
N VAL A 143 11.16 -2.50 -6.43
CA VAL A 143 11.76 -2.40 -5.10
C VAL A 143 12.13 -3.79 -4.61
N ARG A 144 13.31 -3.94 -4.02
CA ARG A 144 13.73 -5.18 -3.33
C ARG A 144 14.18 -4.91 -1.91
N ALA A 145 14.07 -5.93 -1.07
CA ALA A 145 14.63 -5.90 0.28
C ALA A 145 16.16 -6.08 0.24
N LEU A 146 16.91 -5.42 1.11
CA LEU A 146 18.37 -5.64 1.28
C LEU A 146 18.72 -6.51 2.50
N ARG A 147 17.71 -6.85 3.30
CA ARG A 147 17.78 -7.76 4.45
C ARG A 147 16.49 -8.57 4.50
N ASP A 148 16.52 -9.68 5.21
CA ASP A 148 15.31 -10.44 5.48
C ASP A 148 14.29 -9.56 6.23
N ILE A 149 13.03 -9.63 5.80
CA ILE A 149 11.90 -8.95 6.43
C ILE A 149 10.95 -10.02 6.97
N PRO A 150 10.83 -10.20 8.29
CA PRO A 150 9.92 -11.17 8.88
C PRO A 150 8.45 -10.84 8.58
N LYS A 151 7.59 -11.86 8.50
CA LYS A 151 6.13 -11.69 8.38
C LYS A 151 5.58 -10.69 9.41
N GLY A 152 4.57 -9.91 9.00
CA GLY A 152 3.91 -8.90 9.82
C GLY A 152 4.70 -7.60 9.99
N THR A 153 5.87 -7.45 9.40
CA THR A 153 6.66 -6.21 9.51
C THR A 153 6.08 -5.11 8.63
N PHE A 154 5.96 -3.88 9.16
CA PHE A 154 5.68 -2.69 8.37
C PHE A 154 6.85 -2.39 7.43
N VAL A 155 6.58 -2.24 6.13
CA VAL A 155 7.61 -2.05 5.10
C VAL A 155 7.68 -0.61 4.64
N CYS A 156 6.57 -0.06 4.15
CA CYS A 156 6.42 1.33 3.74
C CYS A 156 4.94 1.70 3.62
N GLU A 157 4.65 2.99 3.46
CA GLU A 157 3.31 3.49 3.14
C GLU A 157 3.19 3.79 1.64
N TYR A 158 2.00 3.61 1.06
CA TYR A 158 1.70 4.17 -0.25
C TYR A 158 1.43 5.67 -0.07
N VAL A 159 2.42 6.51 -0.41
CA VAL A 159 2.33 7.96 -0.25
C VAL A 159 2.13 8.62 -1.62
N GLY A 160 1.19 9.55 -1.69
CA GLY A 160 0.91 10.31 -2.90
C GLY A 160 0.13 11.60 -2.67
N GLU A 161 -0.29 12.20 -3.77
CA GLU A 161 -1.25 13.30 -3.81
C GLU A 161 -2.66 12.75 -3.54
N ILE A 162 -3.37 13.28 -2.54
CA ILE A 162 -4.79 12.93 -2.32
C ILE A 162 -5.62 13.68 -3.36
N ILE A 163 -6.43 12.96 -4.11
CA ILE A 163 -7.34 13.50 -5.14
C ILE A 163 -8.72 12.85 -5.03
N SER A 164 -9.78 13.52 -5.47
CA SER A 164 -11.10 12.89 -5.59
C SER A 164 -11.18 12.02 -6.84
N ASP A 165 -12.12 11.08 -6.90
CA ASP A 165 -12.35 10.24 -8.08
C ASP A 165 -12.60 11.08 -9.34
N SER A 166 -13.32 12.20 -9.21
CA SER A 166 -13.58 13.11 -10.34
C SER A 166 -12.30 13.78 -10.87
N GLU A 167 -11.27 13.95 -10.04
CA GLU A 167 -9.94 14.40 -10.47
C GLU A 167 -9.12 13.25 -11.03
N ALA A 168 -9.21 12.05 -10.43
CA ALA A 168 -8.56 10.85 -10.95
C ALA A 168 -9.00 10.52 -12.38
N ASP A 169 -10.30 10.62 -12.69
CA ASP A 169 -10.87 10.42 -14.03
C ASP A 169 -10.33 11.41 -15.08
N ARG A 170 -9.81 12.56 -14.63
CA ARG A 170 -9.21 13.60 -15.49
C ARG A 170 -7.71 13.42 -15.68
N ARG A 171 -7.05 12.52 -14.95
CA ARG A 171 -5.62 12.24 -15.10
C ARG A 171 -5.38 11.40 -16.35
N GLU A 172 -4.38 11.78 -17.15
CA GLU A 172 -3.99 11.01 -18.33
C GLU A 172 -3.23 9.73 -17.99
N ASP A 173 -2.50 9.71 -16.87
CA ASP A 173 -1.70 8.58 -16.39
C ASP A 173 -2.23 8.06 -15.05
N ASP A 174 -3.05 7.03 -15.13
CA ASP A 174 -3.68 6.30 -14.01
C ASP A 174 -2.80 5.16 -13.47
N SER A 175 -1.52 5.08 -13.86
CA SER A 175 -0.65 3.95 -13.51
C SER A 175 -0.17 3.95 -12.05
N TYR A 176 -0.36 5.06 -11.33
CA TYR A 176 0.12 5.28 -9.96
C TYR A 176 -1.02 5.65 -9.00
N LEU A 177 -2.24 5.21 -9.30
CA LEU A 177 -3.40 5.42 -8.45
C LEU A 177 -3.56 4.29 -7.43
N PHE A 178 -3.98 4.65 -6.22
CA PHE A 178 -4.43 3.72 -5.19
C PHE A 178 -5.78 4.21 -4.64
N ASP A 179 -6.84 3.43 -4.86
CA ASP A 179 -8.20 3.75 -4.40
C ASP A 179 -8.30 3.73 -2.87
N LEU A 180 -8.83 4.80 -2.29
CA LEU A 180 -9.22 4.87 -0.88
C LEU A 180 -10.71 4.56 -0.78
N ASP A 181 -11.06 3.27 -0.93
CA ASP A 181 -12.47 2.85 -0.90
C ASP A 181 -13.15 3.35 0.39
N ASN A 182 -14.17 4.20 0.23
CA ASN A 182 -15.08 4.65 1.27
C ASN A 182 -16.49 4.17 0.90
N LYS A 183 -17.19 3.53 1.85
CA LYS A 183 -18.56 3.04 1.62
C LYS A 183 -19.59 4.16 1.72
N ASP A 184 -19.25 5.24 2.40
CA ASP A 184 -20.18 6.32 2.76
C ASP A 184 -19.65 7.66 2.24
N GLY A 185 -20.06 8.05 1.02
CA GLY A 185 -19.85 9.40 0.50
C GLY A 185 -18.89 9.49 -0.70
N GLU A 186 -18.14 10.59 -0.74
CA GLU A 186 -17.15 10.84 -1.79
C GLU A 186 -15.94 9.91 -1.61
N THR A 187 -15.49 9.35 -2.72
CA THR A 187 -14.33 8.48 -2.84
C THR A 187 -13.11 9.28 -3.28
N TYR A 188 -11.96 8.85 -2.77
CA TYR A 188 -10.68 9.50 -2.99
C TYR A 188 -9.65 8.48 -3.45
N CYS A 189 -8.59 8.95 -4.09
CA CYS A 189 -7.45 8.15 -4.49
C CYS A 189 -6.15 8.84 -4.03
N LEU A 190 -5.10 8.02 -3.83
CA LEU A 190 -3.73 8.50 -3.76
C LEU A 190 -3.10 8.39 -5.15
N ASP A 191 -2.63 9.50 -5.69
CA ASP A 191 -1.87 9.56 -6.94
C ASP A 191 -0.38 9.79 -6.68
N ALA A 192 0.43 8.75 -6.92
CA ALA A 192 1.87 8.79 -6.75
C ALA A 192 2.64 9.19 -8.03
N ARG A 193 1.96 9.68 -9.07
CA ARG A 193 2.57 10.01 -10.38
C ARG A 193 3.60 11.11 -10.26
N PHE A 194 3.23 12.24 -9.64
CA PHE A 194 4.07 13.44 -9.53
C PHE A 194 4.69 13.62 -8.15
N TYR A 195 3.97 13.22 -7.08
CA TYR A 195 4.44 13.27 -5.71
C TYR A 195 4.28 11.88 -5.12
N GLY A 196 5.35 11.25 -4.65
CA GLY A 196 5.24 9.95 -4.00
C GLY A 196 6.53 9.48 -3.36
N ASN A 197 6.45 8.45 -2.53
CA ASN A 197 7.62 7.86 -1.88
C ASN A 197 8.14 6.62 -2.63
N ILE A 198 8.94 5.77 -1.97
CA ILE A 198 9.45 4.52 -2.54
C ILE A 198 8.36 3.56 -3.03
N CYS A 199 7.17 3.59 -2.42
CA CYS A 199 6.10 2.64 -2.70
C CYS A 199 5.59 2.73 -4.15
N ARG A 200 5.70 3.89 -4.80
CA ARG A 200 5.33 4.08 -6.21
C ARG A 200 6.08 3.17 -7.19
N PHE A 201 7.21 2.59 -6.77
CA PHE A 201 8.03 1.67 -7.55
C PHE A 201 7.76 0.19 -7.25
N ILE A 202 6.89 -0.12 -6.29
CA ILE A 202 6.59 -1.51 -5.92
C ILE A 202 5.66 -2.08 -6.98
N ASN A 203 6.11 -3.13 -7.68
CA ASN A 203 5.35 -3.75 -8.76
C ASN A 203 4.22 -4.64 -8.26
N HIS A 204 3.31 -4.97 -9.17
CA HIS A 204 2.32 -6.01 -8.95
C HIS A 204 2.94 -7.41 -8.84
N LEU A 205 2.41 -8.21 -7.91
CA LEU A 205 2.61 -9.67 -7.86
C LEU A 205 1.25 -10.37 -7.64
N CYS A 206 0.95 -11.41 -8.42
CA CYS A 206 -0.24 -12.25 -8.19
C CYS A 206 -0.15 -13.07 -6.90
N ASN A 207 1.09 -13.39 -6.48
CA ASN A 207 1.40 -14.00 -5.17
C ASN A 207 2.18 -12.97 -4.34
N PRO A 208 1.49 -11.96 -3.80
CA PRO A 208 2.14 -10.82 -3.17
C PRO A 208 2.82 -11.19 -1.86
N ASN A 209 3.93 -10.51 -1.59
CA ASN A 209 4.60 -10.56 -0.29
C ASN A 209 4.29 -9.33 0.58
N LEU A 210 3.53 -8.36 0.07
CA LEU A 210 3.02 -7.21 0.79
C LEU A 210 1.49 -7.15 0.71
N THR A 211 0.88 -6.69 1.80
CA THR A 211 -0.57 -6.45 1.91
C THR A 211 -0.80 -5.03 2.43
N PRO A 212 -1.65 -4.22 1.76
CA PRO A 212 -2.03 -2.91 2.25
C PRO A 212 -3.01 -3.02 3.44
N VAL A 213 -2.82 -2.18 4.45
CA VAL A 213 -3.66 -2.07 5.65
C VAL A 213 -3.99 -0.60 5.87
N LYS A 214 -5.26 -0.29 6.15
CA LYS A 214 -5.73 1.06 6.47
C LYS A 214 -5.32 1.42 7.90
N VAL A 215 -4.57 2.52 8.05
CA VAL A 215 -4.04 2.98 9.35
C VAL A 215 -4.38 4.45 9.58
N PHE A 216 -4.76 4.78 10.81
CA PHE A 216 -5.07 6.14 11.26
C PHE A 216 -4.10 6.54 12.37
N VAL A 217 -3.54 7.75 12.26
CA VAL A 217 -2.47 8.25 13.15
C VAL A 217 -2.80 9.64 13.66
N ASP A 218 -2.68 10.65 12.81
CA ASP A 218 -2.75 12.08 13.17
C ASP A 218 -4.16 12.65 13.10
N HIS A 219 -5.04 12.00 12.33
CA HIS A 219 -6.49 12.20 12.28
C HIS A 219 -7.19 10.83 12.25
N GLN A 220 -8.52 10.84 12.44
CA GLN A 220 -9.39 9.65 12.41
C GLN A 220 -10.54 9.78 11.40
N ASP A 221 -10.42 10.74 10.47
CA ASP A 221 -11.30 10.84 9.31
C ASP A 221 -11.18 9.60 8.42
N LEU A 222 -12.22 8.77 8.41
CA LEU A 222 -12.24 7.46 7.77
C LEU A 222 -12.14 7.52 6.24
N SER A 223 -12.35 8.69 5.65
CA SER A 223 -12.23 8.92 4.21
C SER A 223 -10.78 8.93 3.74
N PHE A 224 -9.83 9.18 4.65
CA PHE A 224 -8.41 9.39 4.31
C PHE A 224 -7.47 8.46 5.09
N PRO A 225 -7.65 7.12 5.03
CA PRO A 225 -6.73 6.21 5.71
C PRO A 225 -5.32 6.32 5.11
N ARG A 226 -4.29 6.19 5.95
CA ARG A 226 -2.93 5.91 5.48
C ARG A 226 -2.87 4.46 5.01
N ILE A 227 -2.25 4.22 3.86
CA ILE A 227 -2.16 2.88 3.26
C ILE A 227 -0.79 2.28 3.60
N ALA A 228 -0.72 1.54 4.71
CA ALA A 228 0.52 0.93 5.19
C ALA A 228 0.69 -0.49 4.64
N LEU A 229 1.85 -0.79 4.05
CA LEU A 229 2.14 -2.10 3.48
C LEU A 229 2.90 -2.95 4.50
N PHE A 230 2.30 -4.08 4.86
CA PHE A 230 2.88 -5.07 5.76
C PHE A 230 3.29 -6.32 5.00
N SER A 231 4.38 -6.96 5.41
CA SER A 231 4.83 -8.22 4.83
C SER A 231 3.86 -9.36 5.16
N SER A 232 3.31 -10.02 4.13
CA SER A 232 2.32 -11.11 4.29
C SER A 232 2.95 -12.47 4.64
N ARG A 233 4.25 -12.59 4.40
CA ARG A 233 5.12 -13.72 4.74
C ARG A 233 6.53 -13.23 5.00
N ASP A 234 7.43 -14.12 5.40
CA ASP A 234 8.85 -13.81 5.42
C ASP A 234 9.35 -13.50 4.00
N ILE A 235 10.13 -12.44 3.87
CA ILE A 235 10.71 -11.95 2.62
C ILE A 235 12.23 -12.07 2.75
N ARG A 236 12.88 -12.69 1.78
CA ARG A 236 14.34 -12.87 1.80
C ARG A 236 15.05 -11.61 1.32
N ALA A 237 16.29 -11.43 1.77
CA ALA A 237 17.18 -10.44 1.18
C ALA A 237 17.26 -10.60 -0.35
N TYR A 238 17.22 -9.46 -1.05
CA TYR A 238 17.18 -9.31 -2.50
C TYR A 238 15.93 -9.80 -3.22
N GLU A 239 14.91 -10.23 -2.48
CA GLU A 239 13.60 -10.53 -3.05
C GLU A 239 12.87 -9.25 -3.47
N GLU A 240 12.23 -9.27 -4.65
CA GLU A 240 11.38 -8.18 -5.11
C GLU A 240 10.11 -8.09 -4.27
N LEU A 241 9.75 -6.86 -3.89
CA LEU A 241 8.53 -6.55 -3.18
C LEU A 241 7.38 -6.35 -4.16
N GLY A 242 6.19 -6.80 -3.78
CA GLY A 242 4.98 -6.55 -4.55
C GLY A 242 3.69 -6.85 -3.79
N PHE A 243 2.66 -6.11 -4.16
CA PHE A 243 1.28 -6.27 -3.68
C PHE A 243 0.34 -6.55 -4.86
N ASP A 244 -0.87 -7.01 -4.57
CA ASP A 244 -1.91 -7.16 -5.60
C ASP A 244 -2.47 -5.77 -5.95
N TYR A 245 -2.44 -5.39 -7.23
CA TYR A 245 -2.96 -4.09 -7.68
C TYR A 245 -4.50 -4.11 -7.79
N GLY A 246 -5.11 -5.27 -7.65
CA GLY A 246 -6.54 -5.44 -7.74
C GLY A 246 -7.03 -5.58 -9.18
N GLU A 247 -8.23 -6.13 -9.32
CA GLU A 247 -8.82 -6.44 -10.63
C GLU A 247 -9.17 -5.19 -11.43
N LYS A 248 -9.61 -4.11 -10.76
CA LYS A 248 -9.91 -2.81 -11.41
C LYS A 248 -8.73 -2.33 -12.28
N PHE A 249 -7.52 -2.34 -11.72
CA PHE A 249 -6.30 -1.99 -12.44
C PHE A 249 -6.13 -2.84 -13.71
N TRP A 250 -6.22 -4.17 -13.57
CA TRP A 250 -5.98 -5.08 -14.68
C TRP A 250 -7.08 -5.02 -15.76
N VAL A 251 -8.33 -4.80 -15.38
CA VAL A 251 -9.46 -4.58 -16.30
C VAL A 251 -9.26 -3.32 -17.15
N ILE A 252 -8.56 -2.31 -16.65
CA ILE A 252 -8.21 -1.11 -17.41
C ILE A 252 -6.97 -1.36 -18.27
N LYS A 253 -5.91 -1.93 -17.69
CA LYS A 253 -4.58 -2.00 -18.31
C LYS A 253 -4.35 -3.17 -19.26
N TYR A 254 -5.19 -4.21 -19.25
CA TYR A 254 -4.94 -5.44 -20.02
C TYR A 254 -4.75 -5.25 -21.52
N LYS A 255 -5.34 -4.20 -22.10
CA LYS A 255 -5.21 -3.88 -23.53
C LYS A 255 -3.83 -3.32 -23.87
N THR A 256 -3.14 -2.74 -22.89
CA THR A 256 -1.82 -2.12 -23.05
C THR A 256 -0.71 -3.11 -22.74
N PHE A 257 -0.85 -3.88 -21.65
CA PHE A 257 0.11 -4.91 -21.27
C PHE A 257 -0.54 -5.97 -20.37
N THR A 258 0.17 -7.09 -20.17
CA THR A 258 -0.25 -8.19 -19.30
C THR A 258 0.80 -8.43 -18.21
N CYS A 259 0.40 -9.09 -17.14
CA CYS A 259 1.24 -9.32 -15.98
C CYS A 259 2.45 -10.20 -16.32
N SER A 260 3.62 -9.74 -15.87
CA SER A 260 4.90 -10.42 -16.01
C SER A 260 5.51 -10.79 -14.65
N CYS A 261 4.67 -11.08 -13.64
CA CYS A 261 5.14 -11.42 -12.29
C CYS A 261 5.84 -12.78 -12.18
N GLY A 262 5.65 -13.67 -13.16
CA GLY A 262 6.27 -15.00 -13.20
C GLY A 262 5.65 -16.05 -12.27
N ALA A 263 4.56 -15.74 -11.57
CA ALA A 263 3.82 -16.72 -10.76
C ALA A 263 3.19 -17.80 -11.66
N HIS A 264 3.25 -19.06 -11.22
CA HIS A 264 2.68 -20.21 -11.94
C HIS A 264 1.15 -20.14 -12.09
N ASP A 265 0.50 -19.50 -11.12
CA ASP A 265 -0.93 -19.26 -10.95
C ASP A 265 -1.29 -17.79 -11.23
N CYS A 266 -0.50 -17.12 -12.07
CA CYS A 266 -0.75 -15.74 -12.46
C CYS A 266 -2.15 -15.57 -13.09
N LYS A 267 -2.93 -14.62 -12.56
CA LYS A 267 -4.31 -14.33 -12.98
C LYS A 267 -4.39 -13.36 -14.16
N TYR A 268 -3.30 -12.69 -14.49
CA TYR A 268 -3.31 -11.54 -15.41
C TYR A 268 -2.25 -11.66 -16.53
N ASN A 269 -1.66 -12.84 -16.74
CA ASN A 269 -0.75 -13.07 -17.88
C ASN A 269 -1.56 -13.21 -19.18
N LYS A 270 -0.85 -13.35 -20.30
CA LYS A 270 -1.49 -13.44 -21.64
C LYS A 270 -2.48 -14.61 -21.73
N GLU A 271 -2.21 -15.69 -21.01
CA GLU A 271 -3.02 -16.91 -21.02
C GLU A 271 -4.29 -16.80 -20.16
N SER A 272 -4.24 -16.10 -19.01
CA SER A 272 -5.33 -16.08 -18.01
C SER A 272 -6.15 -14.78 -17.97
N ILE A 273 -5.63 -13.69 -18.54
CA ILE A 273 -6.24 -12.35 -18.40
C ILE A 273 -7.69 -12.28 -18.90
N HIS A 274 -8.00 -12.92 -20.03
CA HIS A 274 -9.36 -12.89 -20.58
C HIS A 274 -10.37 -13.57 -19.66
N THR A 275 -10.02 -14.74 -19.10
CA THR A 275 -10.85 -15.44 -18.12
C THR A 275 -11.07 -14.62 -16.86
N THR A 276 -10.03 -13.93 -16.38
CA THR A 276 -10.13 -13.07 -15.20
C THR A 276 -11.08 -11.89 -15.43
N ILE A 277 -11.00 -11.25 -16.59
CA ILE A 277 -11.89 -10.13 -16.96
C ILE A 277 -13.35 -10.59 -17.12
N GLU A 278 -13.57 -11.74 -17.75
CA GLU A 278 -14.91 -12.31 -17.88
C GLU A 278 -15.53 -12.60 -16.50
N ASN A 279 -14.76 -13.17 -15.59
CA ASN A 279 -15.20 -13.44 -14.22
C ASN A 279 -15.48 -12.16 -13.44
N TYR A 280 -14.66 -11.12 -13.60
CA TYR A 280 -14.88 -9.80 -13.01
C TYR A 280 -16.23 -9.20 -13.43
N TYR A 281 -16.49 -9.11 -14.74
CA TYR A 281 -17.75 -8.56 -15.24
C TYR A 281 -18.96 -9.46 -14.92
N LYS A 282 -18.76 -10.77 -14.79
CA LYS A 282 -19.82 -11.66 -14.31
C LYS A 282 -20.22 -11.33 -12.88
N ARG A 283 -19.26 -11.18 -11.95
CA ARG A 283 -19.55 -10.79 -10.56
C ARG A 283 -20.29 -9.46 -10.46
N LEU A 284 -19.86 -8.44 -11.22
CA LEU A 284 -20.54 -7.13 -11.23
C LEU A 284 -22.00 -7.23 -11.69
N ARG A 285 -22.31 -8.07 -12.68
CA ARG A 285 -23.69 -8.32 -13.10
C ARG A 285 -24.50 -9.03 -12.03
N ASP A 286 -23.91 -10.03 -11.39
CA ASP A 286 -24.59 -10.80 -10.33
C ASP A 286 -24.88 -9.92 -9.10
N GLU A 287 -23.98 -8.99 -8.76
CA GLU A 287 -24.17 -7.98 -7.71
C GLU A 287 -25.26 -6.95 -8.06
N GLN A 288 -25.33 -6.48 -9.32
CA GLN A 288 -26.42 -5.59 -9.75
C GLN A 288 -27.78 -6.30 -9.70
N LEU A 289 -27.84 -7.57 -10.07
CA LEU A 289 -29.07 -8.37 -10.03
C LEU A 289 -29.56 -8.61 -8.59
N SER A 290 -28.66 -8.84 -7.64
CA SER A 290 -29.02 -9.03 -6.23
C SER A 290 -29.57 -7.75 -5.58
N ILE A 291 -29.08 -6.58 -5.97
CA ILE A 291 -29.58 -5.27 -5.51
C ILE A 291 -30.94 -4.92 -6.16
N SER A 292 -31.20 -5.38 -7.39
CA SER A 292 -32.42 -5.09 -8.14
C SER A 292 -33.62 -6.02 -7.85
N SER A 293 -33.45 -7.02 -6.97
CA SER A 293 -34.53 -7.95 -6.61
C SER A 293 -35.53 -7.27 -5.66
N PRO A 294 -36.86 -7.26 -5.95
CA PRO A 294 -37.83 -6.60 -5.11
C PRO A 294 -37.91 -7.24 -3.72
N ILE A 295 -37.93 -6.41 -2.67
CA ILE A 295 -38.29 -6.82 -1.31
C ILE A 295 -39.71 -7.40 -1.37
N ASP A 296 -39.85 -8.67 -1.04
CA ASP A 296 -41.14 -9.37 -0.98
C ASP A 296 -42.03 -8.71 0.09
N PRO A 297 -43.20 -8.14 -0.26
CA PRO A 297 -44.09 -7.50 0.70
C PRO A 297 -44.92 -8.58 1.41
N LEU A 298 -44.28 -9.38 2.23
CA LEU A 298 -44.94 -10.37 3.07
C LEU A 298 -44.40 -10.27 4.50
N TYR A 299 -44.75 -9.20 5.21
CA TYR A 299 -44.97 -9.20 6.66
C TYR A 299 -45.71 -7.90 7.04
N ASN A 300 -47.03 -7.91 6.84
CA ASN A 300 -47.97 -7.07 7.57
C ASN A 300 -49.21 -7.94 7.84
N GLU A 301 -49.14 -8.70 8.94
CA GLU A 301 -50.29 -9.15 9.73
C GLU A 301 -50.01 -8.87 11.21
#